data_AF-A0A3C0HLZ9-F1
#
_entry.id   AF-A0A3C0HLZ9-F1
#
_cell.length_a   1.000
_cell.length_b   1.000
_cell.length_c   1.000
_cell.angle_alpha   90.00
_cell.angle_beta   90.00
_cell.angle_gamma   90.00
#
_symmetry.space_group_name_H-M   'P 1'
#
loop_
_entity.id
_entity.type
_entity.pdbx_description
1 polymer ?
#
loop_
_entity_poly.entity_id
_entity_poly.type
_entity_poly.pdbx_seq_one_letter_code
_entity_poly.pdbx_strand_id
1 'polypeptide(L)'
;QLEGSPPPIELIAPVRDAIGDACDLICDGGIRRGADIVKALALGADATMGGRAHFFGLGAAGERGVELAFGFLHDEFRRAMALNGLRSVSEITPDVVSPPRNRTD
;
A
#
# COMPACT_ATOMS: atom_id res chain seq x y z
N GLN A 1 -19.75 1.23 -1.86
CA GLN A 1 -18.97 2.41 -1.44
C GLN A 1 -19.75 3.66 -1.81
N LEU A 2 -19.56 4.75 -1.08
CA LEU A 2 -20.17 6.05 -1.34
C LEU A 2 -19.22 6.87 -2.22
N GLU A 3 -19.69 7.30 -3.39
CA GLU A 3 -18.91 8.15 -4.28
C GLU A 3 -18.59 9.49 -3.60
N GLY A 4 -17.36 9.97 -3.78
CA GLY A 4 -16.87 11.18 -3.10
C GLY A 4 -16.31 10.95 -1.69
N SER A 5 -16.25 9.70 -1.21
CA SER A 5 -15.48 9.36 0.00
C SER A 5 -13.98 9.63 -0.21
N PRO A 6 -13.22 9.99 0.84
CA PRO A 6 -11.78 10.24 0.72
C PRO A 6 -11.01 8.99 0.25
N PRO A 7 -9.84 9.18 -0.40
CA PRO A 7 -8.97 8.07 -0.77
C PRO A 7 -8.47 7.31 0.48
N PRO A 8 -8.44 5.96 0.48
CA PRO A 8 -8.00 5.19 1.64
C PRO A 8 -6.61 5.56 2.18
N ILE A 9 -5.67 5.91 1.29
CA ILE A 9 -4.30 6.30 1.66
C ILE A 9 -4.27 7.53 2.60
N GLU A 10 -5.23 8.47 2.46
CA GLU A 10 -5.31 9.66 3.31
C GLU A 10 -5.87 9.35 4.71
N LEU A 11 -6.50 8.18 4.87
CA LEU A 11 -7.12 7.76 6.13
C LEU A 11 -6.24 6.85 6.97
N ILE A 12 -5.12 6.34 6.45
CA ILE A 12 -4.27 5.38 7.19
C ILE A 12 -3.74 6.00 8.48
N ALA A 13 -3.05 7.14 8.39
CA ALA A 13 -2.46 7.78 9.57
C ALA A 13 -3.52 8.23 10.59
N PRO A 14 -4.62 8.93 10.21
CA PRO A 14 -5.69 9.27 11.16
C PRO A 14 -6.31 8.05 11.87
N VAL A 15 -6.49 6.94 11.15
CA VAL A 15 -7.01 5.70 11.73
C VAL A 15 -5.99 5.10 12.69
N ARG A 16 -4.73 4.98 12.27
CA ARG A 16 -3.62 4.47 13.07
C ARG A 16 -3.45 5.23 14.39
N ASP A 17 -3.54 6.56 14.35
CA ASP A 17 -3.48 7.41 15.54
C ASP A 17 -4.66 7.14 16.50
N ALA A 18 -5.84 6.86 15.95
CA ALA A 18 -7.03 6.59 16.75
C ALA A 18 -7.03 5.19 17.40
N ILE A 19 -6.50 4.17 16.71
CA ILE A 19 -6.57 2.78 17.17
C ILE A 19 -5.33 2.33 17.96
N GLY A 20 -4.18 2.99 17.80
CA GLY A 20 -2.94 2.47 18.36
C GLY A 20 -2.64 1.05 17.87
N ASP A 21 -1.83 0.28 18.60
CA ASP A 21 -1.45 -1.10 18.22
C ASP A 21 -2.53 -2.13 18.60
N ALA A 22 -3.79 -1.70 18.73
CA ALA A 22 -4.87 -2.56 19.21
C ALA A 22 -5.22 -3.69 18.22
N CYS A 23 -5.00 -3.48 16.93
CA CYS A 23 -5.19 -4.48 15.88
C CYS A 23 -4.41 -4.13 14.60
N ASP A 24 -4.27 -5.13 13.73
CA ASP A 24 -3.65 -4.95 12.42
C ASP A 24 -4.49 -4.01 11.53
N LEU A 25 -3.84 -2.98 10.97
CA LEU A 25 -4.42 -2.05 10.02
C LEU A 25 -4.08 -2.47 8.59
N ILE A 26 -5.04 -3.08 7.88
CA ILE A 26 -4.88 -3.50 6.49
C ILE A 26 -5.50 -2.46 5.54
N CYS A 27 -4.71 -1.93 4.61
CA CYS A 27 -5.18 -0.96 3.61
C CYS A 27 -5.49 -1.63 2.26
N ASP A 28 -6.70 -1.45 1.73
CA ASP A 28 -7.08 -1.75 0.34
C ASP A 28 -7.63 -0.49 -0.35
N GLY A 29 -7.65 -0.51 -1.68
CA GLY A 29 -8.17 0.56 -2.51
C GLY A 29 -7.04 1.37 -3.14
N GLY A 30 -6.65 0.97 -4.34
CA GLY A 30 -5.75 1.76 -5.18
C GLY A 30 -4.29 1.30 -5.21
N ILE A 31 -3.92 0.21 -4.53
CA ILE A 31 -2.56 -0.37 -4.61
C ILE A 31 -2.30 -0.90 -6.02
N ARG A 32 -1.36 -0.28 -6.75
CA ARG A 32 -1.01 -0.65 -8.13
C ARG A 32 0.50 -0.74 -8.37
N ARG A 33 1.31 -0.13 -7.51
CA ARG A 33 2.77 -0.11 -7.57
C ARG A 33 3.38 -0.54 -6.25
N GLY A 34 4.62 -1.03 -6.31
CA GLY A 34 5.40 -1.34 -5.11
C GLY A 34 5.59 -0.14 -4.17
N ALA A 35 5.72 1.07 -4.73
CA ALA A 35 5.82 2.30 -3.95
C ALA A 35 4.52 2.67 -3.21
N ASP A 36 3.35 2.21 -3.68
CA ASP A 36 2.09 2.42 -2.97
C ASP A 36 2.07 1.61 -1.66
N ILE A 37 2.64 0.40 -1.69
CA ILE A 37 2.81 -0.45 -0.52
C ILE A 37 3.75 0.23 0.49
N VAL A 38 4.93 0.70 0.05
CA VAL A 38 5.87 1.43 0.93
C VAL A 38 5.19 2.62 1.60
N LYS A 39 4.44 3.43 0.84
CA LYS A 39 3.71 4.59 1.40
C LYS A 39 2.65 4.19 2.42
N ALA A 40 1.86 3.15 2.13
CA ALA A 40 0.83 2.70 3.05
C ALA A 40 1.43 2.20 4.37
N LEU A 41 2.50 1.41 4.30
CA LEU A 41 3.22 0.92 5.47
C LEU A 41 3.86 2.07 6.26
N ALA A 42 4.48 3.04 5.58
CA ALA A 42 5.07 4.22 6.21
C ALA A 42 4.03 5.11 6.91
N LEU A 43 2.78 5.11 6.44
CA LEU A 43 1.66 5.82 7.06
C LEU A 43 1.01 5.03 8.22
N GLY A 44 1.50 3.82 8.50
CA GLY A 44 1.08 3.03 9.66
C GLY A 44 0.15 1.87 9.36
N ALA A 45 0.00 1.45 8.10
CA ALA A 45 -0.63 0.16 7.80
C ALA A 45 0.34 -0.99 8.10
N ASP A 46 -0.21 -2.14 8.52
CA ASP A 46 0.56 -3.38 8.74
C ASP A 46 0.63 -4.23 7.46
N ALA A 47 -0.37 -4.11 6.59
CA ALA A 47 -0.41 -4.80 5.31
C ALA A 47 -1.25 -4.04 4.28
N THR A 48 -1.12 -4.45 3.02
CA THR A 48 -1.96 -3.94 1.93
C THR A 48 -2.60 -5.07 1.14
N MET A 49 -3.74 -4.79 0.51
CA MET A 49 -4.47 -5.77 -0.30
C MET A 49 -4.46 -5.41 -1.79
N GLY A 50 -4.28 -6.42 -2.63
CA GLY A 50 -4.30 -6.29 -4.09
C GLY A 50 -5.67 -6.65 -4.67
N GLY A 51 -6.69 -5.81 -4.48
CA GLY A 51 -8.07 -6.07 -4.90
C GLY A 51 -8.23 -6.39 -6.40
N ARG A 52 -8.38 -5.38 -7.28
CA ARG A 52 -8.60 -5.67 -8.72
C ARG A 52 -7.43 -6.36 -9.44
N ALA A 53 -6.21 -6.27 -8.89
CA ALA A 53 -5.02 -6.82 -9.52
C ALA A 53 -5.12 -8.35 -9.75
N HIS A 54 -5.63 -9.09 -8.76
CA HIS A 54 -5.79 -10.54 -8.89
C HIS A 54 -6.85 -10.92 -9.92
N PHE A 55 -7.96 -10.18 -10.00
CA PHE A 55 -8.99 -10.44 -11.02
C PHE A 55 -8.49 -10.18 -12.44
N PHE A 56 -7.68 -9.14 -12.65
CA PHE A 56 -7.11 -8.86 -13.96
C PHE A 56 -6.09 -9.92 -14.38
N GLY A 57 -5.24 -10.39 -13.45
CA GLY A 57 -4.36 -11.53 -13.69
C GLY A 57 -5.16 -12.79 -14.04
N LEU A 58 -6.18 -13.10 -13.24
CA LEU A 58 -7.05 -14.25 -13.43
C LEU A 58 -7.74 -14.24 -14.81
N GLY A 59 -8.29 -13.09 -15.20
CA GLY A 59 -8.95 -12.93 -16.50
C GLY A 59 -8.00 -13.01 -17.69
N ALA A 60 -6.74 -12.59 -17.53
CA ALA A 60 -5.76 -12.58 -18.60
C ALA A 60 -5.12 -13.96 -18.87
N ALA A 61 -4.79 -14.71 -17.81
CA ALA A 61 -4.06 -15.97 -17.95
C ALA A 61 -4.34 -16.98 -16.82
N GLY A 62 -5.51 -16.94 -16.20
CA GLY A 62 -5.86 -17.83 -15.09
C GLY A 62 -4.93 -17.66 -13.90
N GLU A 63 -4.65 -18.75 -13.19
CA GLU A 63 -3.72 -18.80 -12.05
C GLU A 63 -2.36 -18.16 -12.40
N ARG A 64 -1.81 -18.48 -13.57
CA ARG A 64 -0.52 -17.93 -14.01
C ARG A 64 -0.53 -16.40 -14.11
N GLY A 65 -1.66 -15.82 -14.53
CA GLY A 65 -1.79 -14.36 -14.57
C GLY A 65 -1.86 -13.72 -13.19
N VAL A 66 -2.47 -14.40 -12.21
CA VAL A 66 -2.46 -13.96 -10.80
C VAL A 66 -1.04 -13.98 -10.24
N GLU A 67 -0.30 -15.08 -10.45
CA GLU A 67 1.11 -15.20 -10.05
C GLU A 67 1.96 -14.08 -10.63
N LEU A 68 1.81 -13.81 -11.94
CA LEU A 68 2.57 -12.76 -12.62
C LEU A 68 2.24 -11.36 -12.07
N ALA A 69 0.95 -11.07 -11.84
CA ALA A 69 0.52 -9.78 -11.31
C ALA A 69 1.11 -9.50 -9.92
N PHE A 70 1.05 -10.47 -8.99
CA PHE A 70 1.64 -10.32 -7.67
C PHE A 70 3.17 -10.42 -7.69
N GLY A 71 3.75 -11.21 -8.59
CA GLY A 71 5.20 -11.27 -8.81
C GLY A 71 5.77 -9.91 -9.20
N PHE A 72 5.16 -9.23 -10.17
CA PHE A 72 5.56 -7.87 -10.55
C PHE A 72 5.41 -6.86 -9.41
N LEU A 73 4.30 -6.93 -8.67
CA LEU A 73 4.06 -6.04 -7.53
C LEU A 73 5.09 -6.26 -6.41
N HIS A 74 5.43 -7.52 -6.13
CA HIS A 74 6.46 -7.90 -5.17
C HIS A 74 7.85 -7.42 -5.60
N ASP A 75 8.23 -7.60 -6.87
CA ASP A 75 9.51 -7.12 -7.39
C ASP A 75 9.61 -5.59 -7.36
N GLU A 76 8.52 -4.89 -7.71
CA GLU A 76 8.44 -3.44 -7.56
C GLU A 76 8.58 -3.00 -6.11
N PHE A 77 7.94 -3.69 -5.16
CA PHE A 77 8.03 -3.38 -3.73
C PHE A 77 9.47 -3.52 -3.23
N ARG A 78 10.14 -4.63 -3.56
CA ARG A 78 11.56 -4.84 -3.22
C ARG A 78 12.47 -3.77 -3.84
N ARG A 79 12.22 -3.38 -5.10
CA ARG A 79 12.96 -2.29 -5.74
C ARG A 79 12.71 -0.94 -5.04
N ALA A 80 11.48 -0.64 -4.67
CA ALA A 80 11.14 0.59 -3.98
C ALA A 80 11.83 0.69 -2.61
N MET A 81 11.85 -0.40 -1.83
CA MET A 81 12.60 -0.48 -0.58
C MET A 81 14.11 -0.27 -0.81
N ALA A 82 14.69 -1.00 -1.75
CA ALA A 82 16.13 -0.91 -2.04
C ALA A 82 16.56 0.51 -2.46
N LEU A 83 15.75 1.20 -3.27
CA LEU A 83 16.02 2.58 -3.71
C LEU A 83 15.89 3.61 -2.57
N ASN A 84 15.20 3.26 -1.48
CA ASN A 84 15.09 4.07 -0.26
C ASN A 84 16.04 3.61 0.86
N GLY A 85 16.95 2.67 0.57
CA GLY A 85 17.92 2.17 1.56
C GLY A 85 17.32 1.25 2.63
N LEU A 86 16.11 0.73 2.43
CA LEU A 86 15.38 -0.08 3.39
C LEU A 86 15.68 -1.57 3.17
N ARG A 87 16.11 -2.25 4.22
CA ARG A 87 16.56 -3.66 4.19
C ARG A 87 15.50 -4.63 4.69
N SER A 88 14.55 -4.14 5.50
CA SER A 88 13.42 -4.91 6.01
C SER A 88 12.17 -4.04 6.09
N VAL A 89 11.00 -4.70 6.15
CA VAL A 89 9.71 -4.01 6.29
C VAL A 89 9.66 -3.17 7.57
N SER A 90 10.30 -3.64 8.64
CA SER A 90 10.39 -2.92 9.92
C SER A 90 11.19 -1.61 9.85
N GLU A 91 11.97 -1.38 8.79
CA GLU A 91 12.66 -0.11 8.56
C GLU A 91 11.78 0.90 7.81
N ILE A 92 10.59 0.52 7.36
CA ILE A 92 9.65 1.45 6.71
C ILE A 92 9.00 2.29 7.80
N THR A 93 9.38 3.56 7.87
CA THR A 93 8.96 4.52 8.89
C THR A 93 8.40 5.78 8.24
N PRO A 94 7.66 6.64 8.98
CA PRO A 94 7.05 7.84 8.41
C PRO A 94 8.02 8.80 7.70
N ASP A 95 9.32 8.80 8.05
CA ASP A 95 10.35 9.63 7.43
C ASP A 95 10.68 9.28 5.97
N VAL A 96 10.31 8.08 5.50
CA VAL A 96 10.53 7.67 4.10
C VAL A 96 9.53 8.30 3.12
N VAL A 97 8.50 8.98 3.63
CA VAL A 97 7.49 9.68 2.83
C VAL A 97 7.31 11.10 3.35
N SER A 98 7.14 12.05 2.43
CA SER A 98 6.63 13.36 2.85
C SER A 98 5.13 13.26 3.11
N PRO A 99 4.61 13.84 4.20
CA PRO A 99 3.17 13.86 4.44
C PRO A 99 2.46 14.54 3.27
N PRO A 100 1.24 14.10 2.93
CA PRO A 100 0.45 14.75 1.89
C PRO A 100 0.29 16.22 2.23
N ARG A 101 0.59 17.11 1.26
CA ARG A 101 0.24 18.52 1.36
C ARG A 101 -1.27 18.64 1.47
N ASN A 102 -1.76 19.46 2.40
CA ASN A 102 -3.19 19.65 2.55
C ASN A 102 -3.70 20.28 1.24
N ARG A 103 -4.94 19.98 0.85
CA ARG A 103 -5.49 20.56 -0.39
C ARG A 103 -5.92 22.02 -0.22
N THR A 104 -5.57 22.62 0.93
CA THR A 104 -5.97 23.96 1.38
C THR A 104 -4.79 24.87 1.72
N ASP A 105 -3.54 24.44 1.49
CA ASP A 105 -2.36 25.31 1.42
C ASP A 105 -2.22 25.98 0.05
#